data_AF-A0A7V3NQF8-F1
#
_entry.id   AF-A0A7V3NQF8-F1
#
_cell.length_a   1.000
_cell.length_b   1.000
_cell.length_c   1.000
_cell.angle_alpha   90.00
_cell.angle_beta   90.00
_cell.angle_gamma   90.00
#
_symmetry.space_group_name_H-M   'P 1'
#
loop_
_entity.id
_entity.type
_entity.pdbx_description
1 polymer ?
#
loop_
_entity_poly.entity_id
_entity_poly.type
_entity_poly.pdbx_seq_one_letter_code
_entity_poly.pdbx_strand_id
1 'polypeptide(L)'
;MPEFLARLIARVVFSVLRYWILHRSDKHLARSLRLVRRVAFALSGDQMVLSALTDLVEIFEAGGKDTELIRRMARETTPEYARAILRSLMRKD
;
A
#
# COMPACT_ATOMS: atom_id res chain seq x y z
N MET A 1 0.01 14.11 -15.11
CA MET A 1 1.12 13.13 -15.26
C MET A 1 0.74 12.16 -16.38
N PRO A 2 1.61 11.82 -17.35
CA PRO A 2 1.22 10.95 -18.46
C PRO A 2 0.70 9.60 -17.94
N GLU A 3 -0.46 9.14 -18.41
CA GLU A 3 -1.10 7.90 -17.92
C GLU A 3 -0.19 6.66 -17.97
N PHE A 4 0.75 6.65 -18.92
CA PHE A 4 1.75 5.60 -19.05
C PHE A 4 2.70 5.56 -17.85
N LEU A 5 3.16 6.72 -17.38
CA LEU A 5 4.02 6.83 -16.20
C LEU A 5 3.27 6.43 -14.93
N ALA A 6 2.02 6.86 -14.77
CA ALA A 6 1.18 6.43 -13.64
C ALA A 6 0.97 4.90 -13.64
N ARG A 7 0.74 4.29 -14.82
CA ARG A 7 0.62 2.83 -14.97
C ARG A 7 1.91 2.09 -14.65
N LEU A 8 3.05 2.62 -15.08
CA LEU A 8 4.36 2.03 -14.82
C LEU A 8 4.70 2.09 -13.32
N ILE A 9 4.50 3.26 -12.71
CA ILE A 9 4.72 3.49 -11.28
C ILE A 9 3.80 2.59 -10.47
N ALA A 10 2.50 2.52 -10.79
CA ALA A 10 1.57 1.63 -10.10
C ALA A 10 2.01 0.16 -10.18
N ARG A 11 2.51 -0.30 -11.34
CA ARG A 11 2.98 -1.68 -11.51
C ARG A 11 4.22 -1.96 -10.65
N VAL A 12 5.19 -1.05 -10.68
CA VAL A 12 6.44 -1.19 -9.92
C VAL A 12 6.17 -1.10 -8.42
N VAL A 13 5.45 -0.06 -7.98
CA VAL A 13 5.09 0.18 -6.58
C VAL A 13 4.27 -0.98 -6.02
N PHE A 14 3.29 -1.48 -6.78
CA PHE A 14 2.50 -2.64 -6.35
C PHE A 14 3.37 -3.90 -6.22
N SER A 15 4.21 -4.21 -7.20
CA SER A 15 5.12 -5.36 -7.12
C SER A 15 6.09 -5.27 -5.94
N VAL A 16 6.63 -4.08 -5.68
CA VAL A 16 7.54 -3.84 -4.54
C VAL A 16 6.79 -3.99 -3.21
N LEU A 17 5.62 -3.36 -3.06
CA LEU A 17 4.80 -3.49 -1.86
C LEU A 17 4.37 -4.93 -1.61
N ARG A 18 3.94 -5.64 -2.66
CA ARG A 18 3.60 -7.06 -2.57
C ARG A 18 4.80 -7.90 -2.11
N TYR A 19 5.97 -7.69 -2.70
CA TYR A 19 7.19 -8.39 -2.28
C TYR A 19 7.49 -8.13 -0.80
N TRP A 20 7.39 -6.87 -0.36
CA TRP A 20 7.61 -6.50 1.03
C TRP A 20 6.62 -7.17 1.98
N ILE A 21 5.32 -7.09 1.69
CA ILE A 21 4.26 -7.69 2.51
C ILE A 21 4.46 -9.20 2.68
N LEU A 22 4.92 -9.89 1.62
CA LEU A 22 5.05 -11.34 1.61
C LEU A 22 6.35 -11.87 2.24
N HIS A 23 7.44 -11.10 2.21
CA HIS A 23 8.78 -11.59 2.57
C HIS A 23 9.41 -10.87 3.76
N ARG A 24 8.80 -9.81 4.29
CA ARG A 24 9.31 -9.06 5.44
C ARG A 24 8.47 -9.33 6.68
N SER A 25 9.13 -9.26 7.83
CA SER A 25 8.45 -9.35 9.12
C SER A 25 7.54 -8.15 9.37
N ASP A 26 6.48 -8.36 10.14
CA ASP A 26 5.47 -7.32 10.41
C ASP A 26 6.09 -6.09 11.09
N LYS A 27 7.03 -6.31 12.01
CA LYS A 27 7.81 -5.22 12.64
C LYS A 27 8.61 -4.39 11.62
N HIS A 28 9.14 -5.01 10.57
CA HIS A 28 9.86 -4.29 9.53
C HIS A 28 8.89 -3.50 8.63
N LEU A 29 7.73 -4.08 8.30
CA LEU A 29 6.68 -3.42 7.53
C LEU A 29 6.12 -2.20 8.27
N ALA A 30 5.80 -2.33 9.56
CA ALA A 30 5.33 -1.22 10.39
C ALA A 30 6.33 -0.05 10.42
N ARG A 31 7.62 -0.32 10.64
CA ARG A 31 8.67 0.72 10.59
C ARG A 31 8.75 1.40 9.24
N SER A 32 8.70 0.63 8.16
CA SER A 32 8.80 1.16 6.81
C SER A 32 7.57 2.00 6.46
N LEU A 33 6.38 1.54 6.83
CA LEU A 33 5.11 2.25 6.63
C LEU A 33 5.05 3.54 7.44
N ARG A 34 5.62 3.60 8.66
CA ARG A 34 5.75 4.88 9.40
C ARG A 34 6.58 5.90 8.65
N LEU A 35 7.64 5.45 7.96
CA LEU A 35 8.53 6.32 7.20
C LEU A 35 7.83 6.79 5.92
N VAL A 36 7.16 5.88 5.21
CA VAL A 36 6.30 6.20 4.05
C VAL A 36 5.20 7.18 4.46
N ARG A 37 4.55 6.98 5.61
CA ARG A 37 3.52 7.89 6.15
C ARG A 37 4.04 9.31 6.33
N ARG A 38 5.20 9.47 6.97
CA ARG A 38 5.82 10.80 7.17
C ARG A 38 6.12 11.48 5.84
N VAL A 39 6.69 10.74 4.89
CA VAL A 39 7.04 11.29 3.57
C VAL A 39 5.80 11.61 2.75
N ALA A 40 4.83 10.68 2.70
CA ALA A 40 3.59 10.86 1.96
C ALA A 40 2.80 12.06 2.47
N PHE A 41 2.63 12.19 3.80
CA PHE A 41 1.94 13.35 4.38
C PHE A 41 2.69 14.66 4.15
N ALA A 42 4.02 14.68 4.29
CA ALA A 42 4.82 15.87 4.02
C ALA A 42 4.72 16.33 2.54
N LEU A 43 4.49 15.41 1.61
CA LEU A 43 4.37 15.71 0.18
C LEU A 43 2.94 16.01 -0.27
N SER A 44 1.94 15.29 0.24
CA SER A 44 0.55 15.43 -0.20
C SER A 44 -0.29 16.39 0.66
N GLY A 45 0.03 16.54 1.94
CA GLY A 45 -0.83 17.21 2.92
C GLY A 45 -2.19 16.53 3.15
N ASP A 46 -2.41 15.34 2.58
CA ASP A 46 -3.71 14.68 2.55
C ASP A 46 -3.96 13.87 3.84
N GLN A 47 -4.98 14.26 4.59
CA GLN A 47 -5.44 13.57 5.80
C GLN A 47 -5.97 12.17 5.52
N MET A 48 -6.59 11.92 4.37
CA MET A 48 -7.10 10.61 4.00
C MET A 48 -5.94 9.62 3.81
N VAL A 49 -4.87 10.03 3.12
CA VAL A 49 -3.65 9.23 2.97
C VAL A 49 -2.97 8.98 4.32
N LEU A 50 -2.95 10.00 5.19
CA LEU A 50 -2.40 9.87 6.54
C LEU A 50 -3.16 8.82 7.39
N SER A 51 -4.50 8.85 7.35
CA SER A 51 -5.35 7.89 8.07
C SER A 51 -5.14 6.48 7.54
N ALA A 52 -5.24 6.28 6.22
CA ALA A 52 -5.07 4.96 5.60
C ALA A 52 -3.69 4.35 5.90
N LEU A 53 -2.62 5.15 5.88
CA LEU A 53 -1.28 4.68 6.24
C LEU A 53 -1.13 4.42 7.75
N THR A 54 -1.89 5.11 8.60
CA THR A 54 -1.90 4.85 10.05
C THR A 54 -2.58 3.53 10.36
N ASP A 55 -3.75 3.26 9.77
CA ASP A 55 -4.46 1.99 9.92
C ASP A 55 -3.56 0.81 9.50
N LEU A 56 -2.85 0.95 8.38
CA LEU A 56 -1.90 -0.06 7.93
C LEU A 56 -0.72 -0.26 8.90
N VAL A 57 -0.17 0.82 9.46
CA VAL A 57 0.88 0.71 10.48
C VAL A 57 0.38 -0.06 11.69
N GLU A 58 -0.82 0.26 12.18
CA GLU A 58 -1.41 -0.40 13.35
C GLU A 58 -1.63 -1.90 13.11
N ILE A 59 -2.14 -2.27 11.93
CA ILE A 59 -2.32 -3.68 11.56
C ILE A 59 -0.98 -4.44 11.59
N PHE A 60 0.06 -3.89 10.97
CA PHE A 60 1.39 -4.53 10.95
C PHE A 60 2.15 -4.43 12.28
N GLU A 61 1.79 -3.50 13.17
CA GLU A 61 2.37 -3.40 14.51
C GLU A 61 1.73 -4.37 15.49
N ALA A 62 0.41 -4.56 15.41
CA ALA A 62 -0.34 -5.55 16.19
C ALA A 62 0.04 -6.99 15.77
N GLY A 63 0.26 -7.21 14.47
CA GLY A 63 0.58 -8.53 13.95
C GLY A 63 -0.61 -9.51 14.02
N GLY A 64 -0.34 -10.79 13.75
CA GLY A 64 -1.32 -11.85 13.92
C GLY A 64 -2.33 -11.97 12.77
N LYS A 65 -3.60 -12.22 13.09
CA LYS A 65 -4.62 -12.65 12.11
C LYS A 65 -4.86 -11.61 11.00
N ASP A 66 -4.82 -10.33 11.33
CA ASP A 66 -5.09 -9.26 10.37
C ASP A 66 -3.93 -9.07 9.38
N THR A 67 -2.67 -9.21 9.85
CA THR A 67 -1.51 -9.25 8.95
C THR A 67 -1.52 -10.44 8.02
N GLU A 68 -1.99 -11.61 8.50
CA GLU A 68 -2.09 -12.80 7.67
C GLU A 68 -3.21 -12.68 6.64
N LEU A 69 -4.32 -12.02 6.97
CA LEU A 69 -5.37 -11.66 6.00
C LEU A 69 -4.80 -10.75 4.91
N ILE A 70 -4.04 -9.71 5.26
CA ILE A 70 -3.40 -8.83 4.27
C ILE A 70 -2.41 -9.60 3.40
N ARG A 71 -1.60 -10.49 3.98
CA ARG A 71 -0.68 -11.35 3.22
C ARG A 71 -1.43 -12.27 2.28
N ARG A 72 -2.53 -12.88 2.72
CA ARG A 72 -3.39 -13.73 1.89
C ARG A 72 -3.98 -12.95 0.73
N MET A 73 -4.56 -11.78 1.01
CA MET A 73 -5.05 -10.86 -0.02
C MET A 73 -3.92 -10.48 -0.99
N ALA A 74 -2.72 -10.17 -0.51
CA ALA A 74 -1.57 -9.85 -1.36
C ALA A 74 -1.09 -11.04 -2.20
N ARG A 75 -1.26 -12.29 -1.73
CA ARG A 75 -0.99 -13.50 -2.55
C ARG A 75 -2.03 -13.67 -3.64
N GLU A 76 -3.30 -13.53 -3.30
CA GLU A 76 -4.44 -13.75 -4.19
C GLU A 76 -4.68 -12.58 -5.16
N THR A 77 -4.21 -11.38 -4.82
CA THR A 77 -4.36 -10.19 -5.65
C THR A 77 -3.50 -10.30 -6.92
N THR A 78 -4.18 -10.29 -8.06
CA THR A 78 -3.54 -10.16 -9.37
C THR A 78 -3.23 -8.68 -9.68
N PRO A 79 -2.19 -8.40 -10.47
CA PRO A 79 -1.90 -7.03 -10.94
C PRO A 79 -3.10 -6.37 -11.63
N GLU A 80 -3.96 -7.16 -12.27
CA GLU A 80 -5.19 -6.71 -12.91
C GLU A 80 -6.22 -6.20 -11.90
N TYR A 81 -6.39 -6.91 -10.78
CA TYR A 81 -7.30 -6.50 -9.70
C TYR A 81 -6.81 -5.21 -9.01
N ALA A 82 -5.51 -5.11 -8.73
CA ALA A 82 -4.92 -3.88 -8.19
C ALA A 82 -5.10 -2.68 -9.14
N ARG A 83 -4.98 -2.89 -10.46
CA ARG A 83 -5.25 -1.87 -11.48
C ARG A 83 -6.72 -1.46 -11.52
N ALA A 84 -7.64 -2.40 -11.34
CA ALA A 84 -9.08 -2.11 -11.30
C ALA A 84 -9.42 -1.20 -10.11
N ILE A 85 -8.88 -1.49 -8.92
CA ILE A 85 -9.05 -0.64 -7.72
C ILE A 85 -8.44 0.75 -7.92
N LEU A 86 -7.22 0.83 -8.44
CA LEU A 86 -6.57 2.13 -8.71
C LEU A 86 -7.36 2.95 -9.73
N ARG A 87 -7.89 2.32 -10.78
CA ARG A 87 -8.76 3.00 -11.75
C ARG A 87 -10.08 3.45 -11.13
N SER A 88 -10.70 2.66 -10.25
CA SER A 88 -11.95 3.05 -9.60
C SER A 88 -11.75 4.22 -8.64
N LEU A 89 -10.60 4.26 -7.96
CA LEU A 89 -10.22 5.39 -7.10
C LEU A 89 -9.88 6.65 -7.91
N MET A 90 -9.18 6.50 -9.04
CA MET A 90 -8.82 7.64 -9.92
C MET A 90 -9.97 8.17 -10.77
N ARG A 91 -11.04 7.39 -10.99
CA ARG A 91 -12.25 7.86 -11.68
C ARG A 91 -13.24 8.56 -10.75
N LYS A 92 -12.93 8.62 -9.45
CA LYS A 92 -13.76 9.28 -8.45
C LYS A 92 -13.39 10.77 -8.40
N ASP A 93 -13.66 11.47 -9.49
CA ASP A 93 -13.74 12.93 -9.63
C ASP A 93 -14.93 13.25 -10.55
#